data_AF-A0A1H7JLP2-F1
#
_entry.id   AF-A0A1H7JLP2-F1
#
_cell.length_a   1.000
_cell.length_b   1.000
_cell.length_c   1.000
_cell.angle_alpha   90.00
_cell.angle_beta   90.00
_cell.angle_gamma   90.00
#
_symmetry.space_group_name_H-M   'P 1'
#
loop_
_entity.id
_entity.type
_entity.pdbx_description
1 polymer ?
#
loop_
_entity_poly.entity_id
_entity_poly.type
_entity_poly.pdbx_seq_one_letter_code
_entity_poly.pdbx_strand_id
1 'polypeptide(L)'
;MSQAAPERQSEPAGPEAGKRDKRSKRDKRREKQAADALAPAPILEIESLDMEARGVGRTVTETGEPGKVIFVEGALPGERVTYSSYRRKPSFEQAQVVDVLRESVIRTKPRCQFFGTCGGCSMQHLDVRAQIAVKQRVLEDNLVHLAKLRAESMFRPIHGPSWGYRYRARLTVRHVPKKGGVLVGFHERKSSYVADMTSCEVLPPHVSAMLVPLRQLVEGLSIRDRMPQIELAVGSTVTALVLRILEPLTEADEALLRAFADEHRVQFWLQPKGPDTVFPFYPLDVSLDYTLPEFGIRMPFKPTDFTQVNHQINRVLVGRALRLLAPEKDDRVLDLFCGIGNFTLPLARLAREVVGIEGSDTLTTRALENAKANGVDGHTSFACRNLFEVTADDLRALGAFDKFLVDPPREGALAVSKALADIAQSGDGPLPARIVYVSCNPATLARDAGLLVHEAGYRLKGAGVVNMFPHTSHVESIALFERD
;
A
#
# COMPACT_ATOMS: atom_id res chain seq x y z
N MET A 1 -71.61 -50.64 19.93
CA MET A 1 -71.96 -51.32 18.66
C MET A 1 -70.82 -51.07 17.70
N SER A 2 -69.75 -51.87 17.71
CA SER A 2 -69.59 -53.24 17.17
C SER A 2 -69.24 -53.26 15.67
N GLN A 3 -68.14 -53.96 15.40
CA GLN A 3 -67.68 -54.59 14.14
C GLN A 3 -66.93 -53.71 13.13
N ALA A 4 -65.67 -53.97 12.75
CA ALA A 4 -64.92 -55.19 12.35
C ALA A 4 -64.79 -55.32 10.81
N ALA A 5 -63.59 -55.76 10.39
CA ALA A 5 -62.99 -55.75 9.05
C ALA A 5 -63.75 -56.56 7.96
N PRO A 6 -63.26 -56.55 6.71
CA PRO A 6 -62.40 -57.68 6.29
C PRO A 6 -61.25 -57.37 5.30
N GLU A 7 -60.35 -58.35 5.24
CA GLU A 7 -59.19 -58.55 4.36
C GLU A 7 -59.56 -58.79 2.87
N ARG A 8 -58.57 -58.63 1.96
CA ARG A 8 -58.21 -59.66 0.94
C ARG A 8 -56.96 -59.33 0.09
N GLN A 9 -55.98 -60.24 0.19
CA GLN A 9 -55.28 -61.01 -0.87
C GLN A 9 -54.24 -60.37 -1.83
N SER A 10 -53.15 -61.17 -1.95
CA SER A 10 -51.85 -61.09 -2.64
C SER A 10 -51.92 -61.50 -4.14
N GLU A 11 -51.05 -61.02 -5.05
CA GLU A 11 -49.71 -61.50 -5.49
C GLU A 11 -49.36 -60.79 -6.85
N PRO A 12 -48.18 -60.92 -7.52
CA PRO A 12 -46.86 -61.48 -7.14
C PRO A 12 -45.65 -60.57 -7.47
N ALA A 13 -44.45 -61.07 -7.13
CA ALA A 13 -43.12 -60.45 -7.29
C ALA A 13 -42.54 -60.51 -8.73
N GLY A 14 -41.62 -59.57 -9.01
CA GLY A 14 -40.69 -59.55 -10.15
C GLY A 14 -39.40 -58.79 -9.79
N PRO A 15 -38.25 -59.08 -10.43
CA PRO A 15 -37.01 -59.43 -9.73
C PRO A 15 -36.08 -58.25 -9.36
N GLU A 16 -35.40 -58.41 -8.22
CA GLU A 16 -34.22 -57.64 -7.83
C GLU A 16 -33.03 -57.97 -8.74
N ALA A 17 -32.50 -56.96 -9.43
CA ALA A 17 -31.16 -57.00 -10.00
C ALA A 17 -30.48 -55.63 -9.88
N GLY A 18 -29.30 -55.60 -9.24
CA GLY A 18 -28.29 -54.57 -9.48
C GLY A 18 -27.96 -53.59 -8.35
N LYS A 19 -27.53 -54.06 -7.17
CA LYS A 19 -26.68 -53.24 -6.30
C LYS A 19 -25.27 -53.14 -6.90
N ARG A 20 -24.99 -52.07 -7.67
CA ARG A 20 -23.63 -51.60 -7.97
C ARG A 20 -23.52 -50.08 -7.81
N ASP A 21 -22.86 -49.72 -6.71
CA ASP A 21 -21.86 -48.67 -6.54
C ASP A 21 -22.18 -47.26 -7.09
N LYS A 22 -22.75 -46.42 -6.22
CA LYS A 22 -22.75 -44.95 -6.35
C LYS A 22 -22.03 -44.30 -5.16
N ARG A 23 -20.73 -44.56 -4.98
CA ARG A 23 -19.87 -43.69 -4.15
C ARG A 23 -19.91 -42.25 -4.70
N SER A 24 -20.35 -41.31 -3.87
CA SER A 24 -20.61 -39.93 -4.27
C SER A 24 -19.32 -39.18 -4.63
N LYS A 25 -19.38 -38.24 -5.59
CA LYS A 25 -18.27 -37.30 -5.91
C LYS A 25 -17.78 -36.51 -4.67
N ARG A 26 -18.60 -36.40 -3.64
CA ARG A 26 -18.34 -35.70 -2.38
C ARG A 26 -17.47 -36.53 -1.44
N ASP A 27 -17.68 -37.85 -1.41
CA ASP A 27 -16.82 -38.80 -0.67
C ASP A 27 -15.46 -38.95 -1.34
N LYS A 28 -15.40 -38.99 -2.68
CA LYS A 28 -14.11 -38.98 -3.41
C LYS A 28 -13.30 -37.68 -3.18
N ARG A 29 -13.97 -36.54 -2.99
CA ARG A 29 -13.32 -35.27 -2.61
C ARG A 29 -12.80 -35.28 -1.18
N ARG A 30 -13.56 -35.86 -0.25
CA ARG A 30 -13.15 -36.04 1.15
C ARG A 30 -12.03 -37.07 1.31
N GLU A 31 -12.09 -38.20 0.62
CA GLU A 31 -11.03 -39.21 0.56
C GLU A 31 -9.77 -38.65 -0.11
N LYS A 32 -9.89 -37.84 -1.17
CA LYS A 32 -8.74 -37.15 -1.78
C LYS A 32 -8.13 -36.07 -0.86
N GLN A 33 -8.95 -35.31 -0.13
CA GLN A 33 -8.48 -34.37 0.89
C GLN A 33 -7.85 -35.07 2.10
N ALA A 34 -8.34 -36.25 2.48
CA ALA A 34 -7.76 -37.06 3.54
C ALA A 34 -6.46 -37.77 3.10
N ALA A 35 -6.37 -38.21 1.84
CA ALA A 35 -5.16 -38.80 1.26
C ALA A 35 -4.06 -37.75 1.02
N ASP A 36 -4.43 -36.54 0.58
CA ASP A 36 -3.49 -35.40 0.46
C ASP A 36 -2.96 -34.94 1.84
N ALA A 37 -3.66 -35.26 2.94
CA ALA A 37 -3.20 -34.96 4.31
C ALA A 37 -2.17 -35.97 4.86
N LEU A 38 -1.99 -37.13 4.21
CA LEU A 38 -1.06 -38.19 4.61
C LEU A 38 0.19 -38.29 3.72
N ALA A 39 0.24 -37.58 2.59
CA ALA A 39 1.46 -37.48 1.79
C ALA A 39 2.46 -36.51 2.47
N PRO A 40 3.76 -36.84 2.54
CA PRO A 40 4.76 -35.90 3.04
C PRO A 40 4.71 -34.63 2.21
N ALA A 41 4.64 -33.47 2.90
CA ALA A 41 4.59 -32.19 2.23
C ALA A 41 5.81 -32.03 1.28
N PRO A 42 5.60 -31.65 0.02
CA PRO A 42 6.67 -31.57 -0.97
C PRO A 42 7.74 -30.57 -0.52
N ILE A 43 9.01 -30.89 -0.81
CA ILE A 43 10.17 -30.07 -0.45
C ILE A 43 10.56 -29.19 -1.64
N LEU A 44 10.94 -27.95 -1.36
CA LEU A 44 11.42 -26.99 -2.36
C LEU A 44 12.64 -26.23 -1.85
N GLU A 45 13.62 -26.03 -2.74
CA GLU A 45 14.72 -25.07 -2.55
C GLU A 45 14.28 -23.70 -3.07
N ILE A 46 14.52 -22.66 -2.28
CA ILE A 46 14.07 -21.31 -2.58
C ILE A 46 15.23 -20.50 -3.13
N GLU A 47 15.09 -20.01 -4.35
CA GLU A 47 16.16 -19.38 -5.11
C GLU A 47 16.11 -17.85 -4.99
N SER A 48 14.92 -17.27 -4.97
CA SER A 48 14.71 -15.81 -5.01
C SER A 48 13.41 -15.39 -4.35
N LEU A 49 13.12 -14.08 -4.37
CA LEU A 49 11.84 -13.51 -3.94
C LEU A 49 11.18 -12.79 -5.11
N ASP A 50 9.85 -12.87 -5.18
CA ASP A 50 9.08 -12.04 -6.09
C ASP A 50 8.74 -10.65 -5.49
N MET A 51 8.01 -9.83 -6.27
CA MET A 51 7.59 -8.49 -5.85
C MET A 51 6.60 -8.47 -4.67
N GLU A 52 5.97 -9.60 -4.34
CA GLU A 52 5.09 -9.76 -3.18
C GLU A 52 5.84 -10.31 -1.96
N ALA A 53 7.17 -10.46 -2.07
CA ALA A 53 8.04 -11.09 -1.09
C ALA A 53 7.68 -12.56 -0.79
N ARG A 54 7.26 -13.30 -1.82
CA ARG A 54 7.10 -14.76 -1.78
C ARG A 54 8.38 -15.42 -2.28
N GLY A 55 8.80 -16.49 -1.60
CA GLY A 55 9.88 -17.35 -2.05
C GLY A 55 9.55 -17.94 -3.41
N VAL A 56 10.51 -17.91 -4.33
CA VAL A 56 10.37 -18.52 -5.66
C VAL A 56 11.34 -19.68 -5.74
N GLY A 57 10.81 -20.86 -6.05
CA GLY A 57 11.59 -22.05 -6.36
C GLY A 57 11.00 -22.77 -7.57
N ARG A 58 11.77 -23.70 -8.14
CA ARG A 58 11.30 -24.58 -9.23
C ARG A 58 11.37 -26.03 -8.81
N THR A 59 10.36 -26.81 -9.18
CA THR A 59 10.44 -28.26 -9.05
C THR A 59 11.50 -28.80 -10.02
N VAL A 60 12.14 -29.90 -9.69
CA VAL A 60 13.03 -30.60 -10.63
C VAL A 60 12.25 -31.77 -11.23
N THR A 61 12.30 -31.95 -12.55
CA THR A 61 11.70 -33.12 -13.21
C THR A 61 12.52 -34.38 -12.92
N GLU A 62 11.98 -35.57 -13.23
CA GLU A 62 12.71 -36.84 -13.10
C GLU A 62 14.00 -36.87 -13.96
N THR A 63 14.06 -36.04 -15.01
CA THR A 63 15.23 -35.86 -15.89
C THR A 63 16.22 -34.81 -15.41
N GLY A 64 15.98 -34.15 -14.27
CA GLY A 64 16.85 -33.11 -13.73
C GLY A 64 16.62 -31.70 -14.30
N GLU A 65 15.58 -31.50 -15.13
CA GLU A 65 15.30 -30.21 -15.75
C GLU A 65 14.45 -29.29 -14.85
N PRO A 66 14.57 -27.96 -14.99
CA PRO A 66 13.72 -27.02 -14.27
C PRO A 66 12.26 -27.18 -14.69
N GLY A 67 11.44 -27.62 -13.75
CA GLY A 67 10.01 -27.76 -13.93
C GLY A 67 9.25 -26.49 -13.56
N LYS A 68 8.13 -26.71 -12.87
CA LYS A 68 7.13 -25.70 -12.57
C LYS A 68 7.60 -24.70 -11.52
N VAL A 69 7.23 -23.43 -11.69
CA VAL A 69 7.54 -22.37 -10.71
C VAL A 69 6.55 -22.42 -9.54
N ILE A 70 7.05 -22.31 -8.32
CA ILE A 70 6.24 -22.30 -7.11
C ILE A 70 6.55 -21.03 -6.31
N PHE A 71 5.50 -20.26 -6.02
CA PHE A 71 5.54 -19.09 -5.15
C PHE A 71 5.12 -19.50 -3.74
N VAL A 72 6.05 -19.47 -2.80
CA VAL A 72 5.85 -19.94 -1.42
C VAL A 72 5.86 -18.75 -0.45
N GLU A 73 4.71 -18.49 0.17
CA GLU A 73 4.60 -17.47 1.22
C GLU A 73 5.32 -17.90 2.50
N GLY A 74 6.11 -16.97 3.05
CA GLY A 74 6.86 -17.19 4.29
C GLY A 74 8.22 -17.84 4.08
N ALA A 75 8.60 -18.15 2.83
CA ALA A 75 9.89 -18.71 2.45
C ALA A 75 10.87 -17.62 1.99
N LEU A 76 12.15 -17.80 2.27
CA LEU A 76 13.23 -16.88 1.92
C LEU A 76 14.30 -17.54 1.02
N PRO A 77 15.09 -16.77 0.26
CA PRO A 77 16.17 -17.31 -0.56
C PRO A 77 17.21 -18.08 0.27
N GLY A 78 17.66 -19.21 -0.25
CA GLY A 78 18.59 -20.14 0.39
C GLY A 78 17.92 -21.18 1.31
N GLU A 79 16.60 -21.07 1.51
CA GLU A 79 15.87 -22.01 2.36
C GLU A 79 15.50 -23.28 1.64
N ARG A 80 15.46 -24.36 2.43
CA ARG A 80 14.83 -25.62 2.04
C ARG A 80 13.57 -25.77 2.89
N VAL A 81 12.40 -25.77 2.25
CA VAL A 81 11.11 -25.74 2.94
C VAL A 81 10.19 -26.86 2.47
N THR A 82 9.31 -27.34 3.34
CA THR A 82 8.10 -28.03 2.92
C THR A 82 6.99 -27.01 2.68
N TYR A 83 6.13 -27.26 1.70
CA TYR A 83 5.07 -26.31 1.34
C TYR A 83 3.71 -26.97 1.10
N SER A 84 2.65 -26.18 1.26
CA SER A 84 1.27 -26.56 0.95
C SER A 84 0.66 -25.62 -0.07
N SER A 85 0.36 -26.15 -1.25
CA SER A 85 -0.22 -25.37 -2.35
C SER A 85 -1.71 -25.14 -2.16
N TYR A 86 -2.12 -23.88 -2.08
CA TYR A 86 -3.53 -23.49 -2.03
C TYR A 86 -4.09 -23.12 -3.42
N ARG A 87 -3.21 -22.86 -4.41
CA ARG A 87 -3.61 -22.61 -5.80
C ARG A 87 -2.64 -23.29 -6.76
N ARG A 88 -3.18 -24.09 -7.69
CA ARG A 88 -2.39 -24.78 -8.71
C ARG A 88 -2.86 -24.40 -10.12
N LYS A 89 -1.94 -23.97 -10.96
CA LYS A 89 -2.11 -23.71 -12.41
C LYS A 89 -1.09 -24.57 -13.18
N PRO A 90 -1.18 -24.71 -14.52
CA PRO A 90 -0.21 -25.52 -15.26
C PRO A 90 1.23 -25.00 -15.15
N SER A 91 1.43 -23.68 -15.31
CA SER A 91 2.75 -23.05 -15.31
C SER A 91 3.28 -22.67 -13.93
N PHE A 92 2.41 -22.51 -12.92
CA PHE A 92 2.83 -22.10 -11.58
C PHE A 92 1.93 -22.60 -10.45
N GLU A 93 2.46 -22.58 -9.24
CA GLU A 93 1.73 -22.81 -7.98
C GLU A 93 1.89 -21.65 -7.01
N GLN A 94 0.85 -21.43 -6.20
CA GLN A 94 0.94 -20.60 -5.02
C GLN A 94 0.74 -21.47 -3.78
N ALA A 95 1.66 -21.32 -2.85
CA ALA A 95 1.79 -22.15 -1.66
C ALA A 95 2.16 -21.32 -0.44
N GLN A 96 2.08 -21.96 0.71
CA GLN A 96 2.57 -21.45 1.99
C GLN A 96 3.58 -22.43 2.58
N VAL A 97 4.59 -21.92 3.29
CA VAL A 97 5.51 -22.76 4.06
C VAL A 97 4.72 -23.58 5.10
N VAL A 98 5.06 -24.86 5.20
CA VAL A 98 4.64 -25.75 6.29
C VAL A 98 5.75 -25.78 7.33
N ASP A 99 6.94 -26.27 6.95
CA ASP A 99 8.13 -26.29 7.79
C ASP A 99 9.36 -25.76 7.04
N VAL A 100 10.27 -25.13 7.77
CA VAL A 100 11.58 -24.73 7.26
C VAL A 100 12.62 -25.78 7.68
N LEU A 101 13.10 -26.58 6.73
CA LEU A 101 14.08 -27.64 6.98
C LEU A 101 15.52 -27.10 7.08
N ARG A 102 15.80 -26.02 6.35
CA ARG A 102 17.03 -25.25 6.45
C ARG A 102 16.69 -23.77 6.38
N GLU A 103 16.95 -23.04 7.46
CA GLU A 103 16.73 -21.60 7.53
C GLU A 103 17.80 -20.82 6.77
N SER A 104 17.40 -19.66 6.24
CA SER A 104 18.32 -18.72 5.61
C SER A 104 18.98 -17.82 6.65
N VAL A 105 20.22 -17.40 6.39
CA VAL A 105 20.98 -16.49 7.28
C VAL A 105 20.33 -15.11 7.44
N ILE A 106 19.44 -14.74 6.52
CA ILE A 106 18.66 -13.49 6.55
C ILE A 106 17.28 -13.66 7.20
N ARG A 107 16.93 -14.85 7.68
CA ARG A 107 15.70 -15.06 8.45
C ARG A 107 15.84 -14.41 9.82
N THR A 108 14.76 -13.78 10.28
CA THR A 108 14.64 -13.26 11.63
C THR A 108 13.29 -13.64 12.23
N LYS A 109 13.20 -13.64 13.56
CA LYS A 109 11.94 -13.87 14.26
C LYS A 109 11.07 -12.61 14.16
N PRO A 110 9.83 -12.71 13.65
CA PRO A 110 8.91 -11.58 13.65
C PRO A 110 8.71 -10.99 15.05
N ARG A 111 8.73 -9.66 15.17
CA ARG A 111 8.50 -8.97 16.45
C ARG A 111 7.01 -8.94 16.82
N CYS A 112 6.14 -8.79 15.82
CA CYS A 112 4.70 -8.75 16.04
C CYS A 112 4.16 -10.17 16.23
N GLN A 113 3.52 -10.43 17.38
CA GLN A 113 2.88 -11.72 17.66
C GLN A 113 1.73 -12.05 16.70
N PHE A 114 1.14 -11.04 16.04
CA PHE A 114 0.06 -11.20 15.07
C PHE A 114 0.57 -11.42 13.64
N PHE A 115 1.89 -11.45 13.43
CA PHE A 115 2.47 -11.76 12.12
C PHE A 115 2.11 -13.19 11.70
N GLY A 116 1.68 -13.36 10.45
CA GLY A 116 1.14 -14.62 9.93
C GLY A 116 -0.39 -14.65 9.91
N THR A 117 -1.05 -13.96 10.84
CA THR A 117 -2.53 -13.81 10.86
C THR A 117 -2.96 -12.47 10.28
N CYS A 118 -2.38 -11.37 10.77
CA CYS A 118 -2.64 -10.01 10.29
C CYS A 118 -2.11 -9.82 8.86
N GLY A 119 -2.92 -9.22 7.99
CA GLY A 119 -2.58 -8.92 6.59
C GLY A 119 -1.69 -7.69 6.40
N GLY A 120 -1.36 -6.95 7.46
CA GLY A 120 -0.65 -5.67 7.35
C GLY A 120 0.85 -5.77 7.03
N CYS A 121 1.51 -6.88 7.40
CA CYS A 121 2.94 -7.08 7.16
C CYS A 121 3.19 -8.41 6.42
N SER A 122 4.13 -8.41 5.47
CA SER A 122 4.52 -9.60 4.70
C SER A 122 5.95 -10.06 4.96
N MET A 123 6.84 -9.19 5.47
CA MET A 123 8.29 -9.45 5.50
C MET A 123 8.92 -9.42 6.90
N GLN A 124 8.16 -9.52 8.00
CA GLN A 124 8.78 -9.47 9.35
C GLN A 124 9.70 -10.65 9.65
N HIS A 125 9.60 -11.74 8.89
CA HIS A 125 10.48 -12.90 8.99
C HIS A 125 11.81 -12.72 8.22
N LEU A 126 11.97 -11.62 7.50
CA LEU A 126 13.19 -11.24 6.77
C LEU A 126 13.88 -10.08 7.50
N ASP A 127 15.20 -10.17 7.70
CA ASP A 127 16.00 -9.09 8.27
C ASP A 127 15.76 -7.77 7.52
N VAL A 128 15.69 -6.66 8.26
CA VAL A 128 15.34 -5.34 7.70
C VAL A 128 16.34 -4.88 6.63
N ARG A 129 17.65 -5.15 6.80
CA ARG A 129 18.65 -4.77 5.80
C ARG A 129 18.48 -5.61 4.53
N ALA A 130 18.19 -6.90 4.70
CA ALA A 130 17.88 -7.78 3.59
C ALA A 130 16.58 -7.38 2.87
N GLN A 131 15.55 -6.90 3.58
CA GLN A 131 14.35 -6.35 2.95
C GLN A 131 14.71 -5.21 1.98
N ILE A 132 15.57 -4.28 2.38
CA ILE A 132 15.98 -3.16 1.53
C ILE A 132 16.69 -3.66 0.26
N ALA A 133 17.61 -4.62 0.41
CA ALA A 133 18.32 -5.22 -0.72
C ALA A 133 17.37 -5.90 -1.71
N VAL A 134 16.39 -6.66 -1.20
CA VAL A 134 15.36 -7.30 -2.03
C VAL A 134 14.52 -6.26 -2.78
N LYS A 135 14.10 -5.20 -2.11
CA LYS A 135 13.34 -4.10 -2.76
C LYS A 135 14.17 -3.41 -3.84
N GLN A 136 15.45 -3.19 -3.61
CA GLN A 136 16.35 -2.64 -4.62
C GLN A 136 16.46 -3.56 -5.82
N ARG A 137 16.60 -4.87 -5.59
CA ARG A 137 16.64 -5.86 -6.67
C ARG A 137 15.37 -5.87 -7.51
N VAL A 138 14.21 -5.74 -6.87
CA VAL A 138 12.92 -5.61 -7.58
C VAL A 138 12.92 -4.39 -8.52
N LEU A 139 13.43 -3.23 -8.09
CA LEU A 139 13.54 -2.05 -8.95
C LEU A 139 14.47 -2.31 -10.15
N GLU A 140 15.67 -2.86 -9.89
CA GLU A 140 16.64 -3.18 -10.93
C GLU A 140 16.08 -4.17 -11.96
N ASP A 141 15.44 -5.24 -11.51
CA ASP A 141 14.84 -6.26 -12.36
C ASP A 141 13.70 -5.67 -13.22
N ASN A 142 12.85 -4.79 -12.67
CA ASN A 142 11.81 -4.12 -13.45
C ASN A 142 12.41 -3.22 -14.55
N LEU A 143 13.42 -2.41 -14.22
CA LEU A 143 14.09 -1.55 -15.21
C LEU A 143 14.74 -2.38 -16.33
N VAL A 144 15.46 -3.45 -15.99
CA VAL A 144 16.14 -4.31 -16.97
C VAL A 144 15.14 -5.09 -17.82
N HIS A 145 14.14 -5.72 -17.21
CA HIS A 145 13.27 -6.66 -17.92
C HIS A 145 12.13 -5.98 -18.66
N LEU A 146 11.50 -4.95 -18.06
CA LEU A 146 10.36 -4.25 -18.66
C LEU A 146 10.81 -3.09 -19.55
N ALA A 147 11.76 -2.27 -19.09
CA ALA A 147 12.18 -1.07 -19.82
C ALA A 147 13.40 -1.30 -20.73
N LYS A 148 14.13 -2.41 -20.54
CA LYS A 148 15.46 -2.63 -21.16
C LYS A 148 16.46 -1.53 -20.78
N LEU A 149 16.35 -1.01 -19.56
CA LEU A 149 17.20 0.06 -19.05
C LEU A 149 18.10 -0.40 -17.91
N ARG A 150 19.25 0.25 -17.79
CA ARG A 150 20.07 0.25 -16.58
C ARG A 150 20.35 1.69 -16.21
N ALA A 151 20.12 2.03 -14.95
CA ALA A 151 20.48 3.35 -14.44
C ALA A 151 22.02 3.50 -14.43
N GLU A 152 22.53 4.68 -14.78
CA GLU A 152 23.98 4.95 -14.73
C GLU A 152 24.51 4.84 -13.29
N SER A 153 23.71 5.23 -12.30
CA SER A 153 24.03 5.11 -10.88
C SER A 153 22.85 4.57 -10.06
N MET A 154 23.09 3.54 -9.24
CA MET A 154 22.15 3.13 -8.21
C MET A 154 22.38 3.94 -6.93
N PHE A 155 21.41 4.76 -6.55
CA PHE A 155 21.49 5.58 -5.36
C PHE A 155 21.43 4.72 -4.10
N ARG A 156 22.14 5.17 -3.06
CA ARG A 156 22.00 4.58 -1.72
C ARG A 156 20.53 4.60 -1.28
N PRO A 157 19.96 3.47 -0.84
CA PRO A 157 18.57 3.40 -0.39
C PRO A 157 18.26 4.40 0.71
N ILE A 158 17.08 5.03 0.62
CA ILE A 158 16.52 5.79 1.73
C ILE A 158 15.83 4.80 2.67
N HIS A 159 16.25 4.78 3.92
CA HIS A 159 15.61 3.98 4.97
C HIS A 159 15.69 4.69 6.31
N GLY A 160 14.82 4.30 7.24
CA GLY A 160 14.75 4.87 8.59
C GLY A 160 14.20 3.86 9.57
N PRO A 161 13.51 4.29 10.63
CA PRO A 161 12.94 3.38 11.61
C PRO A 161 12.00 2.37 10.95
N SER A 162 12.18 1.10 11.32
CA SER A 162 11.36 -0.01 10.79
C SER A 162 10.11 -0.28 11.63
N TRP A 163 10.04 0.32 12.82
CA TRP A 163 8.95 0.19 13.78
C TRP A 163 8.45 1.57 14.18
N GLY A 164 7.20 1.67 14.62
CA GLY A 164 6.61 2.94 15.05
C GLY A 164 6.51 4.01 13.96
N TYR A 165 6.66 3.64 12.68
CA TYR A 165 6.81 4.59 11.58
C TYR A 165 5.48 4.98 10.93
N ARG A 166 4.43 4.16 11.12
CA ARG A 166 3.18 4.25 10.36
C ARG A 166 2.24 5.26 10.98
N TYR A 167 2.34 6.50 10.51
CA TYR A 167 1.59 7.64 11.03
C TYR A 167 0.19 7.73 10.43
N ARG A 168 -0.12 6.87 9.45
CA ARG A 168 -1.46 6.74 8.88
C ARG A 168 -1.91 5.30 8.75
N ALA A 169 -3.13 5.04 9.18
CA ALA A 169 -3.72 3.71 9.10
C ALA A 169 -5.23 3.81 8.91
N ARG A 170 -5.78 2.73 8.35
CA ARG A 170 -7.21 2.50 8.28
C ARG A 170 -7.47 1.22 9.06
N LEU A 171 -8.12 1.35 10.21
CA LEU A 171 -8.48 0.25 11.09
C LEU A 171 -9.94 -0.14 10.82
N THR A 172 -10.17 -1.41 10.54
CA THR A 172 -11.51 -1.98 10.44
C THR A 172 -12.06 -2.20 11.84
N VAL A 173 -13.32 -1.85 12.03
CA VAL A 173 -14.08 -2.08 13.25
C VAL A 173 -15.17 -3.09 12.97
N ARG A 174 -15.29 -4.10 13.83
CA ARG A 174 -16.35 -5.10 13.72
C ARG A 174 -16.77 -5.58 15.10
N HIS A 175 -18.06 -5.43 15.40
CA HIS A 175 -18.65 -6.09 16.56
C HIS A 175 -18.86 -7.59 16.25
N VAL A 176 -18.25 -8.45 17.05
CA VAL A 176 -18.31 -9.90 16.93
C VAL A 176 -18.60 -10.49 18.32
N PRO A 177 -19.87 -10.62 18.73
CA PRO A 177 -20.25 -11.12 20.06
C PRO A 177 -19.58 -12.45 20.43
N LYS A 178 -19.43 -13.36 19.46
CA LYS A 178 -18.78 -14.67 19.64
C LYS A 178 -17.28 -14.60 19.95
N LYS A 179 -16.62 -13.48 19.64
CA LYS A 179 -15.19 -13.23 19.92
C LYS A 179 -15.00 -12.24 21.08
N GLY A 180 -16.03 -12.04 21.92
CA GLY A 180 -15.93 -11.23 23.13
C GLY A 180 -16.11 -9.73 22.93
N GLY A 181 -16.80 -9.31 21.85
CA GLY A 181 -17.21 -7.90 21.65
C GLY A 181 -16.67 -7.29 20.37
N VAL A 182 -16.26 -6.02 20.43
CA VAL A 182 -15.70 -5.27 19.29
C VAL A 182 -14.24 -5.61 19.01
N LEU A 183 -13.93 -5.84 17.74
CA LEU A 183 -12.57 -5.91 17.19
C LEU A 183 -12.23 -4.62 16.47
N VAL A 184 -11.03 -4.10 16.73
CA VAL A 184 -10.41 -2.98 16.01
C VAL A 184 -9.03 -3.43 15.53
N GLY A 185 -8.77 -3.35 14.23
CA GLY A 185 -7.50 -3.78 13.68
C GLY A 185 -7.48 -3.82 12.15
N PHE A 186 -6.49 -4.51 11.59
CA PHE A 186 -6.42 -4.78 10.16
C PHE A 186 -7.14 -6.08 9.79
N HIS A 187 -7.42 -6.26 8.50
CA HIS A 187 -7.89 -7.54 8.00
C HIS A 187 -6.86 -8.66 8.18
N GLU A 188 -7.35 -9.87 8.39
CA GLU A 188 -6.58 -11.10 8.29
C GLU A 188 -6.06 -11.30 6.86
N ARG A 189 -4.98 -12.08 6.71
CA ARG A 189 -4.41 -12.38 5.38
C ARG A 189 -5.46 -13.00 4.47
N LYS A 190 -5.71 -12.38 3.31
CA LYS A 190 -6.63 -12.85 2.27
C LYS A 190 -8.04 -13.15 2.77
N SER A 191 -8.49 -12.40 3.78
CA SER A 191 -9.76 -12.60 4.45
C SER A 191 -10.42 -11.24 4.70
N SER A 192 -11.75 -11.21 4.73
CA SER A 192 -12.50 -10.02 5.16
C SER A 192 -12.64 -9.94 6.68
N TYR A 193 -12.21 -10.96 7.42
CA TYR A 193 -12.24 -10.95 8.87
C TYR A 193 -11.19 -9.99 9.44
N VAL A 194 -11.53 -9.36 10.57
CA VAL A 194 -10.62 -8.51 11.33
C VAL A 194 -9.72 -9.40 12.19
N ALA A 195 -8.42 -9.19 12.09
CA ALA A 195 -7.46 -9.89 12.91
C ALA A 195 -7.59 -9.41 14.37
N ASP A 196 -7.71 -10.36 15.29
CA ASP A 196 -7.81 -10.07 16.71
C ASP A 196 -6.44 -9.66 17.27
N MET A 197 -6.11 -8.37 17.11
CA MET A 197 -4.83 -7.79 17.54
C MET A 197 -4.97 -6.80 18.69
N THR A 198 -4.08 -6.90 19.67
CA THR A 198 -4.03 -6.00 20.85
C THR A 198 -2.89 -4.98 20.76
N SER A 199 -1.94 -5.16 19.83
CA SER A 199 -0.83 -4.26 19.58
C SER A 199 -0.47 -4.27 18.10
N CYS A 200 0.25 -3.23 17.65
CA CYS A 200 0.81 -3.17 16.30
C CYS A 200 2.15 -2.43 16.30
N GLU A 201 3.25 -3.16 16.12
CA GLU A 201 4.60 -2.60 16.28
C GLU A 201 5.03 -1.63 15.17
N VAL A 202 4.32 -1.59 14.05
CA VAL A 202 4.57 -0.60 12.99
C VAL A 202 3.86 0.73 13.25
N LEU A 203 2.80 0.74 14.07
CA LEU A 203 2.16 1.98 14.53
C LEU A 203 3.00 2.61 15.65
N PRO A 204 2.99 3.95 15.79
CA PRO A 204 3.61 4.62 16.92
C PRO A 204 3.18 4.01 18.26
N PRO A 205 4.06 3.95 19.28
CA PRO A 205 3.75 3.29 20.55
C PRO A 205 2.46 3.78 21.21
N HIS A 206 2.18 5.09 21.19
CA HIS A 206 0.95 5.64 21.76
C HIS A 206 -0.31 5.20 20.99
N VAL A 207 -0.22 5.04 19.67
CA VAL A 207 -1.32 4.51 18.85
C VAL A 207 -1.51 3.01 19.09
N SER A 208 -0.43 2.23 19.12
CA SER A 208 -0.48 0.79 19.40
C SER A 208 -1.16 0.52 20.75
N ALA A 209 -0.82 1.31 21.78
CA ALA A 209 -1.42 1.23 23.10
C ALA A 209 -2.94 1.56 23.12
N MET A 210 -3.42 2.35 22.16
CA MET A 210 -4.84 2.69 22.05
C MET A 210 -5.71 1.62 21.40
N LEU A 211 -5.16 0.55 20.82
CA LEU A 211 -5.98 -0.46 20.11
C LEU A 211 -7.03 -1.13 21.02
N VAL A 212 -6.65 -1.50 22.24
CA VAL A 212 -7.59 -2.11 23.21
C VAL A 212 -8.55 -1.05 23.80
N PRO A 213 -8.08 0.12 24.26
CA PRO A 213 -8.97 1.22 24.65
C PRO A 213 -9.99 1.60 23.57
N LEU A 214 -9.60 1.64 22.30
CA LEU A 214 -10.53 1.91 21.20
C LEU A 214 -11.63 0.84 21.10
N ARG A 215 -11.31 -0.45 21.29
CA ARG A 215 -12.34 -1.50 21.32
C ARG A 215 -13.35 -1.25 22.43
N GLN A 216 -12.88 -0.89 23.62
CA GLN A 216 -13.73 -0.60 24.79
C GLN A 216 -14.61 0.63 24.54
N LEU A 217 -14.03 1.70 23.99
CA LEU A 217 -14.76 2.89 23.56
C LEU A 217 -15.90 2.50 22.62
N VAL A 218 -15.59 1.81 21.52
CA VAL A 218 -16.59 1.41 20.52
C VAL A 218 -17.66 0.52 21.13
N GLU A 219 -17.29 -0.45 21.98
CA GLU A 219 -18.25 -1.35 22.65
C GLU A 219 -19.30 -0.59 23.47
N GLY A 220 -18.88 0.53 24.09
CA GLY A 220 -19.75 1.43 24.86
C GLY A 220 -20.63 2.36 24.02
N LEU A 221 -20.36 2.51 22.72
CA LEU A 221 -21.18 3.34 21.84
C LEU A 221 -22.49 2.64 21.48
N SER A 222 -23.58 3.41 21.44
CA SER A 222 -24.89 2.94 20.96
C SER A 222 -24.84 2.47 19.50
N ILE A 223 -23.92 3.04 18.70
CA ILE A 223 -23.75 2.78 17.27
C ILE A 223 -22.65 1.75 16.94
N ARG A 224 -22.22 0.92 17.89
CA ARG A 224 -21.08 -0.03 17.72
C ARG A 224 -21.17 -0.95 16.50
N ASP A 225 -22.38 -1.35 16.11
CA ASP A 225 -22.64 -2.19 14.91
C ASP A 225 -22.68 -1.38 13.60
N ARG A 226 -22.67 -0.05 13.71
CA ARG A 226 -22.88 0.92 12.64
C ARG A 226 -21.69 1.86 12.47
N MET A 227 -20.51 1.44 12.95
CA MET A 227 -19.25 2.17 12.79
C MET A 227 -18.16 1.24 12.24
N PRO A 228 -18.05 1.04 10.91
CA PRO A 228 -17.20 -0.01 10.34
C PRO A 228 -15.69 0.29 10.35
N GLN A 229 -15.28 1.52 10.66
CA GLN A 229 -13.91 1.95 10.38
C GLN A 229 -13.48 3.15 11.23
N ILE A 230 -12.19 3.14 11.58
CA ILE A 230 -11.46 4.26 12.17
C ILE A 230 -10.27 4.58 11.26
N GLU A 231 -10.21 5.77 10.68
CA GLU A 231 -8.98 6.27 10.05
C GLU A 231 -8.12 6.99 11.07
N LEU A 232 -6.82 6.80 10.98
CA LEU A 232 -5.82 7.38 11.86
C LEU A 232 -4.89 8.27 11.03
N ALA A 233 -4.63 9.47 11.55
CA ALA A 233 -3.54 10.33 11.09
C ALA A 233 -2.79 10.94 12.28
N VAL A 234 -1.48 10.75 12.33
CA VAL A 234 -0.60 11.31 13.37
C VAL A 234 0.06 12.56 12.82
N GLY A 235 -0.23 13.71 13.43
CA GLY A 235 0.43 14.98 13.15
C GLY A 235 1.58 15.26 14.13
N SER A 236 2.16 16.45 14.02
CA SER A 236 3.24 16.92 14.90
C SER A 236 2.82 17.05 16.37
N THR A 237 1.57 17.46 16.62
CA THR A 237 1.05 17.79 17.97
C THR A 237 -0.14 16.94 18.40
N VAL A 238 -0.95 16.47 17.45
CA VAL A 238 -2.18 15.73 17.72
C VAL A 238 -2.29 14.48 16.84
N THR A 239 -2.94 13.45 17.35
CA THR A 239 -3.37 12.29 16.57
C THR A 239 -4.85 12.41 16.28
N ALA A 240 -5.24 12.44 15.01
CA ALA A 240 -6.64 12.47 14.62
C ALA A 240 -7.18 11.07 14.33
N LEU A 241 -8.42 10.83 14.75
CA LEU A 241 -9.19 9.63 14.53
C LEU A 241 -10.49 9.99 13.80
N VAL A 242 -10.66 9.52 12.57
CA VAL A 242 -11.89 9.70 11.81
C VAL A 242 -12.79 8.49 12.02
N LEU A 243 -13.94 8.70 12.63
CA LEU A 243 -14.95 7.66 12.85
C LEU A 243 -15.92 7.64 11.67
N ARG A 244 -15.94 6.52 10.92
CA ARG A 244 -16.98 6.30 9.92
C ARG A 244 -18.27 5.89 10.63
N ILE A 245 -19.18 6.83 10.84
CA ILE A 245 -20.46 6.59 11.52
C ILE A 245 -21.59 6.42 10.49
N LEU A 246 -22.42 5.38 10.61
CA LEU A 246 -23.56 5.16 9.71
C LEU A 246 -24.89 5.62 10.31
N GLU A 247 -24.87 6.03 11.58
CA GLU A 247 -25.99 6.53 12.37
C GLU A 247 -25.49 7.70 13.25
N PRO A 248 -26.36 8.64 13.64
CA PRO A 248 -25.98 9.78 14.48
C PRO A 248 -25.59 9.32 15.88
N LEU A 249 -24.69 10.08 16.52
CA LEU A 249 -24.31 9.87 17.92
C LEU A 249 -25.42 10.38 18.85
N THR A 250 -25.60 9.70 19.99
CA THR A 250 -26.37 10.22 21.12
C THR A 250 -25.51 11.15 21.99
N GLU A 251 -26.13 11.93 22.88
CA GLU A 251 -25.38 12.75 23.85
C GLU A 251 -24.45 11.91 24.75
N ALA A 252 -24.86 10.68 25.08
CA ALA A 252 -24.02 9.75 25.84
C ALA A 252 -22.80 9.29 25.03
N ASP A 253 -22.98 9.00 23.74
CA ASP A 253 -21.87 8.65 22.85
C ASP A 253 -20.88 9.82 22.72
N GLU A 254 -21.39 11.04 22.55
CA GLU A 254 -20.56 12.25 22.49
C GLU A 254 -19.74 12.44 23.77
N ALA A 255 -20.33 12.21 24.94
CA ALA A 255 -19.62 12.29 26.21
C ALA A 255 -18.48 11.27 26.30
N LEU A 256 -18.71 10.03 25.86
CA LEU A 256 -17.67 8.99 25.79
C LEU A 256 -16.53 9.39 24.84
N LEU A 257 -16.85 9.92 23.66
CA LEU A 257 -15.84 10.39 22.70
C LEU A 257 -15.01 11.55 23.26
N ARG A 258 -15.64 12.52 23.95
CA ARG A 258 -14.93 13.65 24.56
C ARG A 258 -14.00 13.19 25.68
N ALA A 259 -14.49 12.35 26.59
CA ALA A 259 -13.66 11.80 27.67
C ALA A 259 -12.45 11.02 27.13
N PHE A 260 -12.66 10.19 26.10
CA PHE A 260 -11.57 9.46 25.45
C PHE A 260 -10.56 10.41 24.77
N ALA A 261 -11.05 11.45 24.10
CA ALA A 261 -10.20 12.44 23.46
C ALA A 261 -9.30 13.17 24.46
N ASP A 262 -9.84 13.55 25.62
CA ASP A 262 -9.10 14.23 26.68
C ASP A 262 -8.06 13.29 27.33
N GLU A 263 -8.45 12.04 27.62
CA GLU A 263 -7.57 11.04 28.23
C GLU A 263 -6.39 10.70 27.32
N HIS A 264 -6.65 10.43 26.04
CA HIS A 264 -5.64 9.97 25.09
C HIS A 264 -5.01 11.09 24.26
N ARG A 265 -5.44 12.33 24.43
CA ARG A 265 -4.99 13.53 23.68
C ARG A 265 -5.13 13.34 22.16
N VAL A 266 -6.29 12.88 21.73
CA VAL A 266 -6.63 12.67 20.32
C VAL A 266 -7.71 13.66 19.85
N GLN A 267 -7.78 13.87 18.54
CA GLN A 267 -8.85 14.63 17.91
C GLN A 267 -9.78 13.69 17.15
N PHE A 268 -11.05 13.69 17.51
CA PHE A 268 -12.08 12.99 16.75
C PHE A 268 -12.59 13.85 15.60
N TRP A 269 -12.76 13.19 14.45
CA TRP A 269 -13.48 13.63 13.28
C TRP A 269 -14.59 12.62 12.99
N LEU A 270 -15.70 13.08 12.41
CA LEU A 270 -16.83 12.22 12.08
C LEU A 270 -17.03 12.18 10.57
N GLN A 271 -17.37 11.00 10.06
CA GLN A 271 -17.69 10.75 8.66
C GLN A 271 -19.04 10.04 8.53
N PRO A 272 -20.16 10.77 8.36
CA PRO A 272 -21.49 10.19 8.27
C PRO A 272 -21.80 9.56 6.90
N LYS A 273 -21.20 10.06 5.80
CA LYS A 273 -21.41 9.55 4.44
C LYS A 273 -20.08 9.35 3.70
N GLY A 274 -19.95 9.88 2.49
CA GLY A 274 -18.74 9.76 1.67
C GLY A 274 -17.54 10.53 2.22
N PRO A 275 -16.38 10.44 1.56
CA PRO A 275 -15.15 11.17 1.92
C PRO A 275 -15.34 12.67 2.17
N ASP A 276 -16.22 13.32 1.40
CA ASP A 276 -16.44 14.76 1.49
C ASP A 276 -17.25 15.21 2.72
N THR A 277 -17.78 14.26 3.50
CA THR A 277 -18.59 14.56 4.70
C THR A 277 -17.80 14.58 5.99
N VAL A 278 -16.46 14.57 5.91
CA VAL A 278 -15.58 14.54 7.07
C VAL A 278 -15.48 15.92 7.72
N PHE A 279 -15.80 16.01 9.02
CA PHE A 279 -15.72 17.25 9.80
C PHE A 279 -15.12 17.01 11.19
N PRO A 280 -14.44 18.02 11.78
CA PRO A 280 -13.86 17.89 13.11
C PRO A 280 -14.97 17.88 14.17
N PHE A 281 -14.85 17.02 15.18
CA PHE A 281 -15.81 16.90 16.28
C PHE A 281 -15.26 17.47 17.58
N TYR A 282 -14.13 16.95 18.07
CA TYR A 282 -13.54 17.39 19.34
C TYR A 282 -12.08 16.90 19.50
N PRO A 283 -11.15 17.71 20.03
CA PRO A 283 -11.28 19.16 20.25
C PRO A 283 -11.15 19.95 18.93
N LEU A 284 -11.63 21.19 18.92
CA LEU A 284 -11.74 22.01 17.68
C LEU A 284 -10.60 23.01 17.51
N ASP A 285 -9.81 23.26 18.55
CA ASP A 285 -8.71 24.23 18.62
C ASP A 285 -7.34 23.62 18.27
N VAL A 286 -7.33 22.37 17.79
CA VAL A 286 -6.12 21.67 17.36
C VAL A 286 -6.15 21.38 15.86
N SER A 287 -4.97 21.43 15.24
CA SER A 287 -4.79 21.21 13.80
C SER A 287 -3.75 20.14 13.53
N LEU A 288 -4.05 19.22 12.60
CA LEU A 288 -3.06 18.30 12.06
C LEU A 288 -2.07 19.02 11.15
N ASP A 289 -0.79 18.69 11.33
CA ASP A 289 0.26 19.07 10.41
C ASP A 289 1.42 18.07 10.44
N TYR A 290 2.27 18.13 9.42
CA TYR A 290 3.64 17.64 9.51
C TYR A 290 4.60 18.72 9.04
N THR A 291 5.87 18.58 9.37
CA THR A 291 6.89 19.58 9.02
C THR A 291 7.96 19.02 8.09
N LEU A 292 8.51 19.89 7.25
CA LEU A 292 9.70 19.68 6.44
C LEU A 292 10.76 20.70 6.90
N PRO A 293 11.51 20.40 7.99
CA PRO A 293 12.35 21.40 8.65
C PRO A 293 13.47 21.98 7.78
N GLU A 294 14.03 21.18 6.86
CA GLU A 294 15.09 21.61 5.93
C GLU A 294 14.68 22.85 5.09
N PHE A 295 13.38 23.02 4.84
CA PHE A 295 12.83 24.10 4.01
C PHE A 295 11.98 25.09 4.81
N GLY A 296 11.91 24.95 6.14
CA GLY A 296 11.05 25.77 6.99
C GLY A 296 9.56 25.67 6.61
N ILE A 297 9.10 24.51 6.14
CA ILE A 297 7.71 24.28 5.73
C ILE A 297 6.96 23.54 6.82
N ARG A 298 5.77 24.04 7.17
CA ARG A 298 4.74 23.35 7.94
C ARG A 298 3.58 23.03 7.01
N MET A 299 3.11 21.80 7.00
CA MET A 299 2.07 21.32 6.10
C MET A 299 0.82 20.95 6.88
N PRO A 300 -0.11 21.91 7.10
CA PRO A 300 -1.46 21.60 7.54
C PRO A 300 -2.14 20.62 6.58
N PHE A 301 -2.87 19.64 7.11
CA PHE A 301 -3.64 18.69 6.29
C PHE A 301 -4.87 18.19 7.05
N LYS A 302 -5.89 17.74 6.32
CA LYS A 302 -7.04 17.03 6.90
C LYS A 302 -6.72 15.55 7.05
N PRO A 303 -7.31 14.83 8.02
CA PRO A 303 -7.00 13.41 8.23
C PRO A 303 -7.21 12.51 7.00
N THR A 304 -8.11 12.91 6.09
CA THR A 304 -8.43 12.22 4.84
C THR A 304 -7.59 12.63 3.64
N ASP A 305 -6.89 13.77 3.69
CA ASP A 305 -6.01 14.20 2.59
C ASP A 305 -4.90 13.17 2.40
N PHE A 306 -4.41 12.93 1.19
CA PHE A 306 -3.26 12.04 1.00
C PHE A 306 -1.97 12.70 1.51
N THR A 307 -1.19 11.95 2.28
CA THR A 307 0.11 12.31 2.84
C THR A 307 0.92 11.03 3.01
N GLN A 308 2.24 11.15 2.97
CA GLN A 308 3.12 10.00 3.14
C GLN A 308 2.92 9.36 4.51
N VAL A 309 2.84 8.02 4.55
CA VAL A 309 2.53 7.30 5.80
C VAL A 309 3.65 7.38 6.84
N ASN A 310 4.85 7.79 6.44
CA ASN A 310 6.05 7.86 7.26
C ASN A 310 6.69 9.23 7.08
N HIS A 311 6.33 10.18 7.95
CA HIS A 311 6.79 11.57 7.85
C HIS A 311 8.32 11.70 7.95
N GLN A 312 8.99 10.79 8.66
CA GLN A 312 10.45 10.81 8.78
C GLN A 312 11.13 10.47 7.45
N ILE A 313 10.63 9.44 6.75
CA ILE A 313 11.14 9.07 5.43
C ILE A 313 10.74 10.11 4.39
N ASN A 314 9.52 10.67 4.47
CA ASN A 314 9.09 11.75 3.59
C ASN A 314 10.05 12.94 3.62
N ARG A 315 10.51 13.39 4.80
CA ARG A 315 11.50 14.48 4.92
C ARG A 315 12.78 14.20 4.13
N VAL A 316 13.29 12.97 4.24
CA VAL A 316 14.51 12.55 3.52
C VAL A 316 14.25 12.42 2.02
N LEU A 317 13.08 11.91 1.63
CA LEU A 317 12.65 11.80 0.24
C LEU A 317 12.55 13.16 -0.42
N VAL A 318 11.84 14.13 0.19
CA VAL A 318 11.73 15.51 -0.31
C VAL A 318 13.12 16.12 -0.48
N GLY A 319 13.96 16.09 0.56
CA GLY A 319 15.31 16.64 0.45
C GLY A 319 16.15 15.96 -0.63
N ARG A 320 16.03 14.63 -0.79
CA ARG A 320 16.72 13.90 -1.87
C ARG A 320 16.20 14.29 -3.25
N ALA A 321 14.88 14.36 -3.43
CA ALA A 321 14.25 14.70 -4.70
C ALA A 321 14.67 16.10 -5.15
N LEU A 322 14.62 17.09 -4.25
CA LEU A 322 15.04 18.45 -4.54
C LEU A 322 16.54 18.56 -4.87
N ARG A 323 17.41 17.84 -4.15
CA ARG A 323 18.85 17.80 -4.49
C ARG A 323 19.13 17.14 -5.84
N LEU A 324 18.40 16.09 -6.18
CA LEU A 324 18.51 15.45 -7.49
C LEU A 324 18.00 16.38 -8.59
N LEU A 325 16.86 17.04 -8.36
CA LEU A 325 16.29 18.00 -9.30
C LEU A 325 17.20 19.24 -9.47
N ALA A 326 17.93 19.62 -8.42
CA ALA A 326 18.85 20.76 -8.40
C ALA A 326 18.20 22.06 -8.95
N PRO A 327 17.11 22.55 -8.34
CA PRO A 327 16.50 23.80 -8.77
C PRO A 327 17.45 24.99 -8.50
N GLU A 328 17.46 25.92 -9.44
CA GLU A 328 18.15 27.20 -9.43
C GLU A 328 17.14 28.34 -9.30
N LYS A 329 17.60 29.51 -8.86
CA LYS A 329 16.73 30.66 -8.54
C LYS A 329 15.95 31.20 -9.73
N ASP A 330 16.41 30.94 -10.94
CA ASP A 330 15.78 31.36 -12.19
C ASP A 330 14.97 30.23 -12.85
N ASP A 331 14.86 29.06 -12.23
CA ASP A 331 14.06 27.98 -12.81
C ASP A 331 12.56 28.22 -12.64
N ARG A 332 11.81 27.78 -13.64
CA ARG A 332 10.39 27.46 -13.54
C ARG A 332 10.25 25.93 -13.45
N VAL A 333 9.65 25.46 -12.36
CA VAL A 333 9.53 24.03 -12.07
C VAL A 333 8.07 23.57 -12.16
N LEU A 334 7.83 22.43 -12.81
CA LEU A 334 6.51 21.80 -12.85
C LEU A 334 6.46 20.61 -11.87
N ASP A 335 5.50 20.62 -10.95
CA ASP A 335 5.24 19.53 -10.00
C ASP A 335 3.92 18.83 -10.39
N LEU A 336 4.02 17.63 -10.93
CA LEU A 336 2.90 16.84 -11.44
C LEU A 336 2.46 15.82 -10.39
N PHE A 337 1.14 15.72 -10.19
CA PHE A 337 0.50 14.97 -9.10
C PHE A 337 0.87 15.54 -7.73
N CYS A 338 0.87 16.88 -7.63
CA CYS A 338 1.47 17.58 -6.49
C CYS A 338 0.73 17.40 -5.15
N GLY A 339 -0.51 16.87 -5.18
CA GLY A 339 -1.34 16.70 -4.00
C GLY A 339 -1.52 18.01 -3.23
N ILE A 340 -1.18 17.99 -1.93
CA ILE A 340 -1.24 19.18 -1.05
C ILE A 340 0.02 20.06 -1.11
N GLY A 341 0.93 19.79 -2.05
CA GLY A 341 2.16 20.57 -2.27
C GLY A 341 3.39 20.06 -1.50
N ASN A 342 3.50 18.74 -1.28
CA ASN A 342 4.60 18.12 -0.52
C ASN A 342 5.99 18.46 -1.08
N PHE A 343 6.13 18.52 -2.41
CA PHE A 343 7.35 18.96 -3.08
C PHE A 343 7.27 20.41 -3.57
N THR A 344 6.09 20.85 -4.02
CA THR A 344 5.85 22.20 -4.56
C THR A 344 6.29 23.30 -3.60
N LEU A 345 5.91 23.22 -2.33
CA LEU A 345 6.20 24.27 -1.34
C LEU A 345 7.71 24.36 -1.01
N PRO A 346 8.41 23.24 -0.76
CA PRO A 346 9.87 23.24 -0.69
C PRO A 346 10.56 23.79 -1.95
N LEU A 347 10.09 23.42 -3.14
CA LEU A 347 10.65 23.92 -4.41
C LEU A 347 10.51 25.44 -4.54
N ALA A 348 9.40 26.00 -4.06
CA ALA A 348 9.13 27.44 -4.09
C ALA A 348 10.07 28.26 -3.18
N ARG A 349 10.83 27.62 -2.29
CA ARG A 349 11.93 28.27 -1.55
C ARG A 349 13.21 28.40 -2.36
N LEU A 350 13.34 27.64 -3.45
CA LEU A 350 14.59 27.47 -4.19
C LEU A 350 14.51 28.01 -5.64
N ALA A 351 13.35 27.84 -6.29
CA ALA A 351 13.11 28.21 -7.68
C ALA A 351 12.40 29.57 -7.81
N ARG A 352 12.38 30.15 -9.02
CA ARG A 352 11.66 31.40 -9.31
C ARG A 352 10.16 31.21 -9.14
N GLU A 353 9.65 30.14 -9.73
CA GLU A 353 8.24 29.81 -9.82
C GLU A 353 8.07 28.29 -9.85
N VAL A 354 7.03 27.79 -9.17
CA VAL A 354 6.64 26.39 -9.20
C VAL A 354 5.16 26.26 -9.52
N VAL A 355 4.82 25.47 -10.54
CA VAL A 355 3.45 25.18 -10.92
C VAL A 355 3.10 23.76 -10.46
N GLY A 356 2.10 23.62 -9.61
CA GLY A 356 1.57 22.32 -9.18
C GLY A 356 0.33 21.93 -9.98
N ILE A 357 0.30 20.71 -10.52
CA ILE A 357 -0.89 20.16 -11.17
C ILE A 357 -1.36 18.91 -10.44
N GLU A 358 -2.65 18.86 -10.12
CA GLU A 358 -3.29 17.77 -9.37
C GLU A 358 -4.68 17.49 -9.95
N GLY A 359 -5.19 16.26 -9.81
CA GLY A 359 -6.50 15.85 -10.35
C GLY A 359 -7.69 16.15 -9.45
N SER A 360 -7.47 16.85 -8.33
CA SER A 360 -8.48 17.12 -7.30
C SER A 360 -8.51 18.60 -6.89
N ASP A 361 -9.66 19.26 -7.10
CA ASP A 361 -9.89 20.64 -6.67
C ASP A 361 -9.74 20.83 -5.15
N THR A 362 -10.14 19.83 -4.37
CA THR A 362 -9.99 19.83 -2.92
C THR A 362 -8.51 19.89 -2.53
N LEU A 363 -7.65 19.13 -3.22
CA LEU A 363 -6.22 19.09 -2.93
C LEU A 363 -5.48 20.34 -3.44
N THR A 364 -5.83 20.86 -4.63
CA THR A 364 -5.25 22.12 -5.12
C THR A 364 -5.63 23.31 -4.24
N THR A 365 -6.87 23.38 -3.76
CA THR A 365 -7.30 24.38 -2.78
C THR A 365 -6.50 24.26 -1.48
N ARG A 366 -6.30 23.03 -0.98
CA ARG A 366 -5.47 22.76 0.21
C ARG A 366 -4.01 23.16 -0.02
N ALA A 367 -3.46 22.89 -1.20
CA ALA A 367 -2.09 23.24 -1.57
C ALA A 367 -1.89 24.76 -1.60
N LEU A 368 -2.86 25.51 -2.13
CA LEU A 368 -2.85 26.98 -2.11
C LEU A 368 -2.96 27.54 -0.69
N GLU A 369 -3.83 26.98 0.16
CA GLU A 369 -3.91 27.33 1.58
C GLU A 369 -2.57 27.08 2.29
N ASN A 370 -1.93 25.94 2.00
CA ASN A 370 -0.61 25.62 2.55
C ASN A 370 0.47 26.58 2.01
N ALA A 371 0.44 26.95 0.74
CA ALA A 371 1.39 27.92 0.18
C ALA A 371 1.29 29.27 0.89
N LYS A 372 0.06 29.77 1.13
CA LYS A 372 -0.20 30.98 1.91
C LYS A 372 0.28 30.86 3.35
N ALA A 373 -0.02 29.74 4.01
CA ALA A 373 0.40 29.48 5.39
C ALA A 373 1.93 29.44 5.56
N ASN A 374 2.66 29.16 4.48
CA ASN A 374 4.13 29.15 4.46
C ASN A 374 4.75 30.40 3.82
N GLY A 375 3.95 31.35 3.33
CA GLY A 375 4.43 32.55 2.65
C GLY A 375 5.23 32.25 1.37
N VAL A 376 4.78 31.27 0.58
CA VAL A 376 5.38 30.92 -0.73
C VAL A 376 4.38 31.03 -1.88
N ASP A 377 3.17 31.52 -1.62
CA ASP A 377 2.10 31.68 -2.61
C ASP A 377 2.45 32.64 -3.75
N GLY A 378 3.31 33.63 -3.52
CA GLY A 378 3.85 34.50 -4.58
C GLY A 378 4.76 33.78 -5.59
N HIS A 379 5.22 32.57 -5.27
CA HIS A 379 6.10 31.75 -6.11
C HIS A 379 5.44 30.45 -6.57
N THR A 380 4.17 30.22 -6.21
CA THR A 380 3.45 28.98 -6.56
C THR A 380 2.13 29.26 -7.24
N SER A 381 1.78 28.44 -8.22
CA SER A 381 0.41 28.35 -8.74
C SER A 381 -0.04 26.89 -8.77
N PHE A 382 -1.36 26.66 -8.70
CA PHE A 382 -1.96 25.34 -8.70
C PHE A 382 -3.09 25.24 -9.72
N ALA A 383 -3.17 24.12 -10.43
CA ALA A 383 -4.23 23.85 -11.40
C ALA A 383 -4.81 22.44 -11.24
N CYS A 384 -6.14 22.32 -11.32
CA CYS A 384 -6.84 21.05 -11.31
C CYS A 384 -6.94 20.50 -12.74
N ARG A 385 -6.25 19.37 -13.04
CA ARG A 385 -6.28 18.70 -14.36
C ARG A 385 -6.10 17.20 -14.22
N ASN A 386 -6.79 16.44 -15.08
CA ASN A 386 -6.62 15.00 -15.17
C ASN A 386 -5.31 14.63 -15.89
N LEU A 387 -4.25 14.38 -15.12
CA LEU A 387 -2.93 14.02 -15.66
C LEU A 387 -2.87 12.60 -16.27
N PHE A 388 -3.93 11.79 -16.17
CA PHE A 388 -4.03 10.50 -16.86
C PHE A 388 -4.45 10.62 -18.32
N GLU A 389 -4.91 11.81 -18.74
CA GLU A 389 -5.40 12.10 -20.09
C GLU A 389 -4.64 13.27 -20.73
N VAL A 390 -3.56 13.74 -20.09
CA VAL A 390 -2.77 14.86 -20.58
C VAL A 390 -2.12 14.55 -21.92
N THR A 391 -2.17 15.51 -22.84
CA THR A 391 -1.58 15.44 -24.18
C THR A 391 -0.34 16.31 -24.32
N ALA A 392 0.38 16.17 -25.43
CA ALA A 392 1.48 17.08 -25.80
C ALA A 392 1.02 18.54 -25.86
N ASP A 393 -0.16 18.81 -26.43
CA ASP A 393 -0.71 20.16 -26.55
C ASP A 393 -1.06 20.76 -25.18
N ASP A 394 -1.56 19.94 -24.25
CA ASP A 394 -1.81 20.38 -22.87
C ASP A 394 -0.54 20.82 -22.17
N LEU A 395 0.58 20.09 -22.37
CA LEU A 395 1.88 20.46 -21.79
C LEU A 395 2.47 21.70 -22.46
N ARG A 396 2.39 21.81 -23.80
CA ARG A 396 2.81 23.01 -24.54
C ARG A 396 2.07 24.26 -24.07
N ALA A 397 0.77 24.14 -23.82
CA ALA A 397 -0.07 25.25 -23.37
C ALA A 397 0.35 25.80 -21.99
N LEU A 398 1.05 25.02 -21.17
CA LEU A 398 1.59 25.47 -19.87
C LEU A 398 2.88 26.31 -20.03
N GLY A 399 3.44 26.37 -21.24
CA GLY A 399 4.70 27.03 -21.54
C GLY A 399 5.94 26.21 -21.17
N ALA A 400 7.11 26.85 -21.25
CA ALA A 400 8.38 26.20 -20.92
C ALA A 400 8.59 26.07 -19.41
N PHE A 401 9.23 24.98 -19.02
CA PHE A 401 9.72 24.72 -17.68
C PHE A 401 11.10 24.09 -17.78
N ASP A 402 11.97 24.45 -16.85
CA ASP A 402 13.35 23.98 -16.83
C ASP A 402 13.43 22.54 -16.29
N LYS A 403 12.55 22.22 -15.33
CA LYS A 403 12.62 21.00 -14.53
C LYS A 403 11.25 20.47 -14.15
N PHE A 404 11.07 19.15 -14.13
CA PHE A 404 9.83 18.49 -13.71
C PHE A 404 10.05 17.60 -12.49
N LEU A 405 9.09 17.62 -11.56
CA LEU A 405 8.93 16.62 -10.51
C LEU A 405 7.62 15.86 -10.74
N VAL A 406 7.67 14.53 -10.63
CA VAL A 406 6.54 13.65 -10.96
C VAL A 406 6.37 12.63 -9.83
N ASP A 407 5.25 12.66 -9.10
CA ASP A 407 4.92 11.69 -8.02
C ASP A 407 3.51 11.08 -8.20
N PRO A 408 3.29 10.25 -9.24
CA PRO A 408 1.99 9.71 -9.56
C PRO A 408 1.56 8.59 -8.60
N PRO A 409 0.27 8.24 -8.60
CA PRO A 409 -0.20 7.06 -7.89
C PRO A 409 0.28 5.76 -8.58
N ARG A 410 -0.22 4.61 -8.11
CA ARG A 410 0.29 3.27 -8.48
C ARG A 410 0.21 2.98 -9.98
N GLU A 411 -0.69 3.64 -10.69
CA GLU A 411 -0.91 3.56 -12.13
C GLU A 411 0.26 4.12 -12.95
N GLY A 412 1.10 4.98 -12.35
CA GLY A 412 2.18 5.70 -13.02
C GLY A 412 1.69 6.94 -13.81
N ALA A 413 2.60 7.59 -14.53
CA ALA A 413 2.38 8.81 -15.29
C ALA A 413 2.45 8.55 -16.80
N LEU A 414 1.81 7.48 -17.27
CA LEU A 414 1.90 7.04 -18.67
C LEU A 414 1.57 8.15 -19.68
N ALA A 415 0.49 8.90 -19.44
CA ALA A 415 0.07 9.98 -20.34
C ALA A 415 1.09 11.13 -20.37
N VAL A 416 1.65 11.51 -19.21
CA VAL A 416 2.74 12.50 -19.12
C VAL A 416 3.97 12.03 -19.91
N SER A 417 4.42 10.79 -19.69
CA SER A 417 5.59 10.25 -20.40
C SER A 417 5.37 10.17 -21.92
N LYS A 418 4.16 9.81 -22.36
CA LYS A 418 3.78 9.83 -23.79
C LYS A 418 3.76 11.25 -24.35
N ALA A 419 3.16 12.21 -23.65
CA ALA A 419 3.13 13.60 -24.07
C ALA A 419 4.54 14.18 -24.24
N LEU A 420 5.48 13.86 -23.32
CA LEU A 420 6.88 14.25 -23.45
C LEU A 420 7.58 13.56 -24.64
N ALA A 421 7.27 12.29 -24.90
CA ALA A 421 7.76 11.58 -26.08
C ALA A 421 7.25 12.20 -27.39
N ASP A 422 5.96 12.53 -27.46
CA ASP A 422 5.34 13.17 -28.62
C ASP A 422 5.94 14.56 -28.90
N ILE A 423 6.20 15.36 -27.86
CA ILE A 423 6.92 16.64 -27.97
C ILE A 423 8.33 16.42 -28.53
N ALA A 424 9.07 15.45 -27.98
CA ALA A 424 10.43 15.15 -28.42
C ALA A 424 10.51 14.68 -29.89
N GLN A 425 9.58 13.82 -30.31
CA GLN A 425 9.54 13.25 -31.66
C GLN A 425 9.08 14.26 -32.71
N SER A 426 8.11 15.11 -32.36
CA SER A 426 7.68 16.19 -33.26
C SER A 426 8.73 17.30 -33.40
N GLY A 427 9.60 17.47 -32.40
CA GLY A 427 10.57 18.56 -32.34
C GLY A 427 9.93 19.93 -32.11
N ASP A 428 8.65 19.95 -31.75
CA ASP A 428 7.87 21.17 -31.53
C ASP A 428 7.42 21.25 -30.06
N GLY A 429 7.99 22.22 -29.34
CA GLY A 429 7.69 22.49 -27.93
C GLY A 429 8.86 22.26 -26.97
N PRO A 430 8.82 22.87 -25.78
CA PRO A 430 9.89 22.77 -24.79
C PRO A 430 9.85 21.42 -24.05
N LEU A 431 11.03 20.93 -23.71
CA LEU A 431 11.24 19.79 -22.81
C LEU A 431 12.10 20.24 -21.62
N PRO A 432 11.82 19.75 -20.40
CA PRO A 432 12.67 20.05 -19.26
C PRO A 432 14.04 19.39 -19.39
N ALA A 433 15.10 20.06 -18.94
CA ALA A 433 16.44 19.48 -18.92
C ALA A 433 16.54 18.32 -17.90
N ARG A 434 15.69 18.32 -16.88
CA ARG A 434 15.74 17.34 -15.79
C ARG A 434 14.37 16.95 -15.26
N ILE A 435 14.20 15.66 -15.01
CA ILE A 435 12.99 15.08 -14.40
C ILE A 435 13.39 14.24 -13.19
N VAL A 436 12.79 14.53 -12.03
CA VAL A 436 12.81 13.62 -10.89
C VAL A 436 11.45 12.93 -10.79
N TYR A 437 11.48 11.60 -10.85
CA TYR A 437 10.29 10.77 -10.81
C TYR A 437 10.29 9.95 -9.52
N VAL A 438 9.29 10.15 -8.65
CA VAL A 438 9.02 9.35 -7.47
C VAL A 438 7.90 8.36 -7.80
N SER A 439 8.01 7.10 -7.37
CA SER A 439 6.99 6.09 -7.68
C SER A 439 6.84 5.07 -6.57
N CYS A 440 5.59 4.77 -6.22
CA CYS A 440 5.23 3.67 -5.33
C CYS A 440 5.07 2.30 -6.04
N ASN A 441 5.33 2.24 -7.36
CA ASN A 441 5.24 1.03 -8.16
C ASN A 441 6.41 0.94 -9.18
N PRO A 442 7.38 0.04 -8.97
CA PRO A 442 8.55 -0.07 -9.84
C PRO A 442 8.21 -0.55 -11.25
N ALA A 443 7.12 -1.30 -11.44
CA ALA A 443 6.73 -1.80 -12.75
C ALA A 443 6.19 -0.68 -13.66
N THR A 444 5.35 0.21 -13.13
CA THR A 444 4.86 1.36 -13.89
C THR A 444 5.93 2.42 -14.07
N LEU A 445 6.81 2.63 -13.07
CA LEU A 445 8.03 3.44 -13.26
C LEU A 445 8.88 2.91 -14.42
N ALA A 446 9.13 1.60 -14.50
CA ALA A 446 9.93 1.03 -15.58
C ALA A 446 9.28 1.24 -16.96
N ARG A 447 7.96 1.04 -17.08
CA ARG A 447 7.21 1.35 -18.31
C ARG A 447 7.39 2.81 -18.72
N ASP A 448 7.17 3.72 -17.79
CA ASP A 448 7.17 5.17 -18.04
C ASP A 448 8.60 5.67 -18.32
N ALA A 449 9.61 5.12 -17.64
CA ALA A 449 11.03 5.35 -17.89
C ALA A 449 11.45 4.90 -19.30
N GLY A 450 10.89 3.78 -19.79
CA GLY A 450 11.13 3.29 -21.14
C GLY A 450 10.75 4.32 -22.19
N LEU A 451 9.57 4.96 -22.06
CA LEU A 451 9.15 6.03 -22.97
C LEU A 451 10.07 7.25 -22.85
N LEU A 452 10.40 7.68 -21.63
CA LEU A 452 11.27 8.85 -21.44
C LEU A 452 12.65 8.68 -22.08
N VAL A 453 13.24 7.48 -21.98
CA VAL A 453 14.58 7.22 -22.52
C VAL A 453 14.55 6.91 -24.01
N HIS A 454 13.71 5.97 -24.44
CA HIS A 454 13.75 5.47 -25.82
C HIS A 454 13.06 6.40 -26.81
N GLU A 455 12.10 7.21 -26.35
CA GLU A 455 11.25 8.02 -27.22
C GLU A 455 11.37 9.52 -26.95
N ALA A 456 11.54 9.92 -25.68
CA ALA A 456 11.71 11.33 -25.31
C ALA A 456 13.19 11.77 -25.20
N GLY A 457 14.15 10.88 -25.47
CA GLY A 457 15.59 11.17 -25.54
C GLY A 457 16.26 11.57 -24.23
N TYR A 458 15.71 11.17 -23.08
CA TYR A 458 16.37 11.34 -21.80
C TYR A 458 17.37 10.21 -21.52
N ARG A 459 18.26 10.43 -20.55
CA ARG A 459 19.11 9.39 -19.96
C ARG A 459 18.68 9.11 -18.53
N LEU A 460 18.56 7.83 -18.18
CA LEU A 460 18.32 7.42 -16.78
C LEU A 460 19.63 7.52 -15.98
N LYS A 461 19.88 8.71 -15.44
CA LYS A 461 21.10 9.02 -14.67
C LYS A 461 21.20 8.24 -13.38
N GLY A 462 20.09 8.02 -12.71
CA GLY A 462 20.12 7.20 -11.52
C GLY A 462 18.76 6.77 -11.03
N ALA A 463 18.76 5.71 -10.24
CA ALA A 463 17.56 5.17 -9.61
C ALA A 463 17.88 4.66 -8.20
N GLY A 464 16.90 4.67 -7.32
CA GLY A 464 17.07 4.17 -5.95
C GLY A 464 15.75 3.82 -5.31
N VAL A 465 15.81 3.05 -4.23
CA VAL A 465 14.63 2.66 -3.45
C VAL A 465 14.47 3.49 -2.19
N VAL A 466 13.21 3.66 -1.81
CA VAL A 466 12.76 4.33 -0.60
C VAL A 466 11.99 3.31 0.22
N ASN A 467 12.50 2.95 1.40
CA ASN A 467 11.83 2.02 2.29
C ASN A 467 10.79 2.75 3.14
N MET A 468 9.75 3.26 2.49
CA MET A 468 8.63 3.97 3.13
C MET A 468 7.76 3.03 3.98
N PHE A 469 7.65 1.76 3.56
CA PHE A 469 6.84 0.72 4.20
C PHE A 469 7.67 -0.50 4.63
N PRO A 470 8.55 -0.38 5.66
CA PRO A 470 9.24 -1.52 6.25
C PRO A 470 8.30 -2.66 6.62
N HIS A 471 8.77 -3.90 6.50
CA HIS A 471 8.01 -5.14 6.74
C HIS A 471 6.89 -5.45 5.74
N THR A 472 6.75 -4.65 4.68
CA THR A 472 5.83 -4.92 3.57
C THR A 472 6.61 -5.03 2.26
N SER A 473 6.01 -5.71 1.28
CA SER A 473 6.58 -5.85 -0.06
C SER A 473 6.48 -4.60 -0.93
N HIS A 474 5.85 -3.52 -0.43
CA HIS A 474 5.79 -2.27 -1.18
C HIS A 474 7.19 -1.70 -1.42
N VAL A 475 7.46 -1.34 -2.67
CA VAL A 475 8.70 -0.72 -3.11
C VAL A 475 8.35 0.68 -3.60
N GLU A 476 8.86 1.66 -2.88
CA GLU A 476 8.87 3.03 -3.36
C GLU A 476 10.25 3.33 -3.94
N SER A 477 10.29 4.18 -4.96
CA SER A 477 11.45 4.38 -5.81
C SER A 477 11.55 5.82 -6.25
N ILE A 478 12.77 6.24 -6.57
CA ILE A 478 13.08 7.54 -7.13
C ILE A 478 14.02 7.35 -8.32
N ALA A 479 13.78 8.07 -9.39
CA ALA A 479 14.61 8.07 -10.60
C ALA A 479 14.93 9.50 -11.03
N LEU A 480 16.12 9.70 -11.57
CA LEU A 480 16.59 10.93 -12.17
C LEU A 480 16.79 10.71 -13.66
N PHE A 481 16.14 11.56 -14.46
CA PHE A 481 16.31 11.64 -15.89
C PHE A 481 16.92 12.99 -16.27
N GLU A 482 17.88 12.97 -17.17
CA GLU A 482 18.51 14.17 -17.71
C GLU A 482 18.49 14.15 -19.23
N ARG A 483 18.35 15.32 -19.82
CA ARG A 483 18.47 15.57 -21.25
C ARG A 483 19.47 16.70 -21.46
N ASP A 484 20.31 16.52 -22.48
CA ASP A 484 21.35 17.49 -22.85
C ASP A 484 20.79 18.66 -23.67
#